data_AF-K0T2S6-F1
#
_entry.id   AF-K0T2S6-F1
#
_cell.length_a   1.000
_cell.length_b   1.000
_cell.length_c   1.000
_cell.angle_alpha   90.00
_cell.angle_beta   90.00
_cell.angle_gamma   90.00
#
_symmetry.space_group_name_H-M   'P 1'
#
loop_
_entity.id
_entity.type
_entity.pdbx_description
1 polymer ?
#
loop_
_entity_poly.entity_id
_entity_poly.type
_entity_poly.pdbx_seq_one_letter_code
_entity_poly.pdbx_strand_id
1 'polypeptide(L)'
;MKLSSAVLALGFYAPVAKACLAGPFSFEFEGECSRETLLEAYKDQVYSATGAIPRDCTTTAEEDFQAKLDAAGTTAQEICDKIYDTAEKVPFTDAAKKGTDMHFEQMFFNGRSDWQEEIETIYETDDESATSVLKRDAEHIRTFHDGTAQGRRVAWPGELTNFQSSVTDSRGNPTCTTNAAMCCWPKDRQANDGNGNCADPYDVNCVDNDPADNTDLCYVDMEKGNASTGFDSELGFIGYPRDNNDGEVRRRFDRVLHCDCLYCSSDSCPACIHQSQGAIHCHGLAWSNDANDATARYRGNNIFYVAMYDHMYVRGYVENVPGAPMCGW
;
A
#
# COMPACT_ATOMS: atom_id res chain seq x y z
N MET A 1 11.76 3.18 -1.33
CA MET A 1 11.29 4.20 -2.30
C MET A 1 12.11 5.46 -2.10
N LYS A 2 12.60 6.12 -3.17
CA LYS A 2 13.65 7.14 -3.13
C LYS A 2 13.10 8.49 -3.59
N LEU A 3 13.58 9.61 -3.04
CA LEU A 3 13.34 10.92 -3.67
C LEU A 3 13.98 10.88 -5.07
N SER A 4 13.21 11.20 -6.11
CA SER A 4 13.72 11.21 -7.49
C SER A 4 14.80 12.27 -7.69
N SER A 5 14.66 13.44 -7.06
CA SER A 5 15.70 14.48 -6.95
C SER A 5 15.21 15.55 -5.97
N ALA A 6 16.09 16.04 -5.10
CA ALA A 6 15.81 17.15 -4.21
C ALA A 6 16.97 18.16 -4.20
N VAL A 7 16.63 19.45 -4.29
CA VAL A 7 17.59 20.55 -4.20
C VAL A 7 17.58 21.09 -2.77
N LEU A 8 18.70 21.00 -2.06
CA LEU A 8 18.89 21.67 -0.79
C LEU A 8 19.56 23.02 -1.05
N ALA A 9 19.02 24.11 -0.47
CA ALA A 9 19.68 25.42 -0.46
C ALA A 9 19.78 25.93 0.97
N LEU A 10 21.01 26.20 1.43
CA LEU A 10 21.29 26.75 2.76
C LEU A 10 22.00 28.10 2.61
N GLY A 11 21.40 29.16 3.15
CA GLY A 11 21.91 30.52 3.06
C GLY A 11 22.52 31.01 4.37
N PHE A 12 23.74 31.55 4.30
CA PHE A 12 24.42 32.16 5.44
C PHE A 12 24.91 33.56 5.09
N TYR A 13 24.58 34.54 5.93
CA TYR A 13 24.99 35.94 5.77
C TYR A 13 26.26 36.29 6.56
N ALA A 14 26.77 35.37 7.39
CA ALA A 14 27.96 35.54 8.21
C ALA A 14 28.92 34.34 8.06
N PRO A 15 30.25 34.54 8.23
CA PRO A 15 31.19 33.44 8.24
C PRO A 15 30.88 32.49 9.42
N VAL A 16 30.79 31.20 9.10
CA VAL A 16 30.51 30.15 10.09
C VAL A 16 31.83 29.76 10.78
N ALA A 17 31.85 29.78 12.10
CA ALA A 17 33.04 29.38 12.87
C ALA A 17 33.43 27.93 12.52
N LYS A 18 34.72 27.70 12.21
CA LYS A 18 35.30 26.42 11.76
C LYS A 18 34.89 25.94 10.36
N ALA A 19 34.07 26.66 9.62
CA ALA A 19 33.79 26.35 8.21
C ALA A 19 34.90 26.89 7.30
N CYS A 20 35.31 26.08 6.32
CA CYS A 20 36.20 26.46 5.23
C CYS A 20 35.49 27.15 4.08
N LEU A 21 34.19 26.89 3.89
CA LEU A 21 33.40 27.50 2.82
C LEU A 21 32.49 28.59 3.38
N ALA A 22 32.59 29.80 2.84
CA ALA A 22 31.72 30.92 3.18
C ALA A 22 30.60 31.08 2.14
N GLY A 23 29.42 31.52 2.59
CA GLY A 23 28.29 31.87 1.73
C GLY A 23 27.26 30.75 1.53
N PRO A 24 26.20 31.05 0.76
CA PRO A 24 25.13 30.11 0.47
C PRO A 24 25.64 28.97 -0.42
N PHE A 25 25.03 27.80 -0.27
CA PHE A 25 25.28 26.67 -1.17
C PHE A 25 23.98 25.96 -1.51
N SER A 26 24.02 25.26 -2.64
CA SER A 26 22.99 24.31 -3.01
C SER A 26 23.58 23.07 -3.63
N PHE A 27 22.93 21.93 -3.44
CA PHE A 27 23.28 20.67 -4.09
C PHE A 27 22.02 19.85 -4.35
N GLU A 28 22.15 18.91 -5.27
CA GLU A 28 21.10 17.95 -5.60
C GLU A 28 21.45 16.58 -5.05
N PHE A 29 20.46 15.82 -4.60
CA PHE A 29 20.66 14.42 -4.23
C PHE A 29 19.47 13.57 -4.65
N GLU A 30 19.75 12.29 -4.89
CA GLU A 30 18.77 11.26 -5.20
C GLU A 30 18.85 10.18 -4.13
N GLY A 31 17.73 9.54 -3.81
CA GLY A 31 17.73 8.46 -2.83
C GLY A 31 16.96 8.76 -1.55
N GLU A 32 17.28 8.00 -0.52
CA GLU A 32 16.79 8.24 0.83
C GLU A 32 17.54 9.45 1.42
N CYS A 33 16.80 10.45 1.89
CA CYS A 33 17.39 11.55 2.64
C CYS A 33 17.84 11.06 4.01
N SER A 34 19.14 10.96 4.18
CA SER A 34 19.81 10.71 5.46
C SER A 34 20.98 11.68 5.62
N ARG A 35 21.58 11.74 6.81
CA ARG A 35 22.78 12.54 7.05
C ARG A 35 23.90 12.15 6.09
N GLU A 36 24.06 10.86 5.84
CA GLU A 36 25.09 10.28 4.98
C GLU A 36 24.88 10.73 3.53
N THR A 37 23.66 10.58 2.99
CA THR A 37 23.34 11.01 1.61
C THR A 37 23.55 12.51 1.43
N LEU A 38 23.12 13.33 2.39
CA LEU A 38 23.31 14.78 2.34
C LEU A 38 24.80 15.16 2.42
N LEU A 39 25.58 14.48 3.27
CA LEU A 39 27.01 14.72 3.41
C LEU A 39 27.77 14.30 2.16
N GLU A 40 27.42 13.18 1.52
CA GLU A 40 28.04 12.75 0.26
C GLU A 40 27.76 13.74 -0.86
N ALA A 41 26.51 14.17 -1.04
CA ALA A 41 26.15 15.17 -2.04
C ALA A 41 26.84 16.52 -1.79
N TYR A 42 26.91 16.94 -0.52
CA TYR A 42 27.64 18.13 -0.10
C TYR A 42 29.14 18.03 -0.44
N LYS A 43 29.75 16.89 -0.11
CA LYS A 43 31.18 16.65 -0.34
C LYS A 43 31.53 16.72 -1.83
N ASP A 44 30.71 16.09 -2.67
CA ASP A 44 30.95 16.01 -4.11
C ASP A 44 30.72 17.36 -4.81
N GLN A 45 29.58 18.00 -4.55
CA GLN A 45 29.14 19.16 -5.33
C GLN A 45 29.58 20.51 -4.75
N VAL A 46 29.79 20.59 -3.43
CA VAL A 46 30.10 21.87 -2.76
C VAL A 46 31.53 21.89 -2.26
N TYR A 47 31.92 20.90 -1.45
CA TYR A 47 33.23 20.90 -0.80
C TYR A 47 34.37 20.61 -1.78
N SER A 48 34.19 19.63 -2.68
CA SER A 48 35.20 19.26 -3.68
C SER A 48 35.15 20.13 -4.95
N ALA A 49 34.28 21.14 -4.98
CA ALA A 49 34.19 22.05 -6.12
C ALA A 49 35.53 22.77 -6.34
N THR A 50 35.93 22.90 -7.61
CA THR A 50 37.25 23.43 -7.97
C THR A 50 37.40 24.87 -7.46
N GLY A 51 38.40 25.09 -6.60
CA GLY A 51 38.67 26.41 -6.01
C GLY A 51 37.78 26.80 -4.82
N ALA A 52 36.93 25.89 -4.33
CA ALA A 52 36.07 26.16 -3.19
C ALA A 52 36.85 26.26 -1.88
N ILE A 53 37.82 25.38 -1.67
CA ILE A 53 38.56 25.27 -0.40
C ILE A 53 39.77 26.22 -0.38
N PRO A 54 39.89 27.12 0.63
CA PRO A 54 41.10 27.91 0.87
C PRO A 54 42.33 27.02 1.11
N ARG A 55 43.51 27.44 0.63
CA ARG A 55 44.76 26.66 0.75
C ARG A 55 45.18 26.32 2.19
N ASP A 56 44.68 27.07 3.16
CA ASP A 56 44.95 26.99 4.59
C ASP A 56 43.83 26.30 5.40
N CYS A 57 42.78 25.82 4.72
CA CYS A 57 41.73 25.03 5.35
C CYS A 57 42.27 23.67 5.81
N THR A 58 41.99 23.32 7.07
CA THR A 58 42.29 22.00 7.66
C THR A 58 41.05 21.23 8.09
N THR A 59 39.86 21.87 8.06
CA THR A 59 38.58 21.27 8.40
C THR A 59 38.17 20.26 7.34
N THR A 60 37.71 19.08 7.76
CA THR A 60 37.16 18.06 6.85
C THR A 60 35.79 18.45 6.27
N ALA A 61 35.35 17.79 5.21
CA ALA A 61 34.01 18.01 4.64
C ALA A 61 32.88 17.77 5.65
N GLU A 62 33.05 16.78 6.54
CA GLU A 62 32.06 16.45 7.57
C GLU A 62 31.98 17.54 8.65
N GLU A 63 33.13 17.98 9.16
CA GLU A 63 33.17 19.06 10.16
C GLU A 63 32.65 20.38 9.60
N ASP A 64 32.95 20.68 8.33
CA ASP A 64 32.46 21.87 7.65
C ASP A 64 30.94 21.81 7.43
N PHE A 65 30.41 20.66 6.99
CA PHE A 65 28.98 20.41 6.86
C PHE A 65 28.26 20.53 8.21
N GLN A 66 28.78 19.92 9.27
CA GLN A 66 28.20 20.00 10.61
C GLN A 66 28.21 21.44 11.13
N ALA A 67 29.30 22.19 10.96
CA ALA A 67 29.36 23.59 11.37
C ALA A 67 28.30 24.45 10.66
N LYS A 68 28.00 24.15 9.39
CA LYS A 68 26.93 24.80 8.62
C LYS A 68 25.54 24.44 9.16
N LEU A 69 25.30 23.18 9.50
CA LEU A 69 24.05 22.76 10.17
C LEU A 69 23.87 23.47 11.52
N ASP A 70 24.92 23.51 12.34
CA ASP A 70 24.92 24.16 13.65
C ASP A 70 24.63 25.67 13.52
N ALA A 71 25.28 26.33 12.56
CA ALA A 71 25.05 27.76 12.29
C ALA A 71 23.65 28.06 11.76
N ALA A 72 23.03 27.10 11.05
CA ALA A 72 21.64 27.19 10.62
C ALA A 72 20.65 26.85 11.75
N GLY A 73 21.15 26.36 12.90
CA GLY A 73 20.32 25.89 14.00
C GLY A 73 19.40 24.74 13.59
N THR A 74 19.87 23.87 12.69
CA THR A 74 19.08 22.75 12.18
C THR A 74 19.90 21.45 12.18
N THR A 75 19.22 20.32 11.97
CA THR A 75 19.87 19.02 11.81
C THR A 75 19.63 18.46 10.41
N ALA A 76 20.46 17.49 9.99
CA ALA A 76 20.20 16.74 8.77
C ALA A 76 18.81 16.08 8.77
N GLN A 77 18.36 15.59 9.93
CA GLN A 77 17.03 15.00 10.07
C GLN A 77 15.91 16.03 9.83
N GLU A 78 16.00 17.21 10.43
CA GLU A 78 15.01 18.27 10.22
C GLU A 78 14.96 18.77 8.78
N ILE A 79 16.11 18.80 8.10
CA ILE A 79 16.19 19.08 6.66
C ILE A 79 15.44 18.00 5.88
N CYS A 80 15.73 16.73 6.16
CA CYS A 80 15.06 15.62 5.51
C CYS A 80 13.56 15.65 5.75
N ASP A 81 13.11 15.89 6.99
CA ASP A 81 11.70 15.97 7.33
C ASP A 81 10.99 17.06 6.52
N LYS A 82 11.60 18.25 6.40
CA LYS A 82 11.07 19.34 5.56
C LYS A 82 11.01 18.96 4.08
N ILE A 83 12.04 18.31 3.55
CA ILE A 83 12.06 17.85 2.15
C ILE A 83 10.90 16.89 1.91
N TYR A 84 10.72 15.90 2.79
CA TYR A 84 9.62 14.94 2.66
C TYR A 84 8.25 15.56 2.88
N ASP A 85 8.13 16.58 3.74
CA ASP A 85 6.88 17.29 4.00
C ASP A 85 6.42 18.17 2.85
N THR A 86 7.38 18.77 2.14
CA THR A 86 7.10 19.57 0.95
C THR A 86 7.01 18.76 -0.34
N ALA A 87 7.43 17.48 -0.31
CA ALA A 87 7.33 16.58 -1.45
C ALA A 87 5.87 16.39 -1.87
N GLU A 88 5.61 16.54 -3.18
CA GLU A 88 4.28 16.42 -3.75
C GLU A 88 3.71 15.01 -3.53
N LYS A 89 2.50 14.96 -2.98
CA LYS A 89 1.73 13.72 -2.86
C LYS A 89 0.82 13.58 -4.08
N VAL A 90 0.89 12.43 -4.76
CA VAL A 90 -0.05 12.12 -5.84
C VAL A 90 -1.36 11.60 -5.27
N PRO A 91 -2.52 12.01 -5.81
CA PRO A 91 -3.80 11.43 -5.47
C PRO A 91 -3.82 9.92 -5.67
N PHE A 92 -4.55 9.19 -4.83
CA PHE A 92 -4.69 7.74 -4.98
C PHE A 92 -5.42 7.37 -6.28
N THR A 93 -6.34 8.24 -6.73
CA THR A 93 -7.10 8.08 -8.00
C THR A 93 -6.23 8.01 -9.25
N ASP A 94 -4.99 8.53 -9.19
CA ASP A 94 -4.07 8.49 -10.33
C ASP A 94 -3.63 7.05 -10.66
N ALA A 95 -3.77 6.11 -9.72
CA ALA A 95 -3.47 4.70 -9.95
C ALA A 95 -4.39 4.08 -11.01
N ALA A 96 -5.72 4.17 -10.81
CA ALA A 96 -6.69 3.64 -11.76
C ALA A 96 -7.00 4.60 -12.90
N LYS A 97 -6.91 5.91 -12.65
CA LYS A 97 -7.26 6.98 -13.58
C LYS A 97 -8.69 6.85 -14.15
N LYS A 98 -9.61 6.41 -13.29
CA LYS A 98 -11.04 6.20 -13.59
C LYS A 98 -11.93 7.33 -13.04
N GLY A 99 -11.34 8.40 -12.53
CA GLY A 99 -12.03 9.55 -11.94
C GLY A 99 -11.10 10.35 -11.04
N THR A 100 -11.64 11.35 -10.34
CA THR A 100 -10.91 12.14 -9.34
C THR A 100 -11.64 12.20 -7.99
N ASP A 101 -12.75 11.47 -7.84
CA ASP A 101 -13.67 11.54 -6.71
C ASP A 101 -13.66 10.27 -5.83
N MET A 102 -12.69 9.38 -6.04
CA MET A 102 -12.54 8.08 -5.36
C MET A 102 -13.73 7.11 -5.57
N HIS A 103 -14.67 7.39 -6.49
CA HIS A 103 -15.83 6.52 -6.69
C HIS A 103 -15.42 5.13 -7.21
N PHE A 104 -14.50 5.10 -8.17
CA PHE A 104 -13.97 3.86 -8.71
C PHE A 104 -13.24 3.06 -7.64
N GLU A 105 -12.37 3.72 -6.88
CA GLU A 105 -11.57 3.12 -5.81
C GLU A 105 -12.47 2.57 -4.70
N GLN A 106 -13.54 3.29 -4.35
CA GLN A 106 -14.53 2.81 -3.39
C GLN A 106 -15.21 1.52 -3.89
N MET A 107 -15.58 1.46 -5.16
CA MET A 107 -16.16 0.25 -5.77
C MET A 107 -15.14 -0.89 -5.87
N PHE A 108 -13.89 -0.57 -6.20
CA PHE A 108 -12.78 -1.51 -6.22
C PHE A 108 -12.58 -2.15 -4.84
N PHE A 109 -12.38 -1.37 -3.79
CA PHE A 109 -12.16 -1.93 -2.45
C PHE A 109 -13.42 -2.57 -1.84
N ASN A 110 -14.62 -2.23 -2.34
CA ASN A 110 -15.85 -2.93 -1.97
C ASN A 110 -16.05 -4.26 -2.73
N GLY A 111 -15.18 -4.60 -3.68
CA GLY A 111 -15.29 -5.82 -4.49
C GLY A 111 -16.38 -5.74 -5.56
N ARG A 112 -16.64 -4.55 -6.14
CA ARG A 112 -17.77 -4.29 -7.06
C ARG A 112 -17.42 -3.46 -8.30
N SER A 113 -16.16 -3.14 -8.53
CA SER A 113 -15.77 -2.49 -9.78
C SER A 113 -15.79 -3.50 -10.93
N ASP A 114 -15.74 -3.00 -12.17
CA ASP A 114 -15.50 -3.80 -13.37
C ASP A 114 -14.33 -4.79 -13.17
N TRP A 115 -13.19 -4.30 -12.66
CA TRP A 115 -12.02 -5.14 -12.38
C TRP A 115 -12.23 -6.23 -11.32
N GLN A 116 -13.26 -6.12 -10.48
CA GLN A 116 -13.55 -7.11 -9.44
C GLN A 116 -14.48 -8.22 -9.94
N GLU A 117 -15.26 -7.93 -10.98
CA GLU A 117 -16.33 -8.81 -11.46
C GLU A 117 -16.02 -9.44 -12.83
N GLU A 118 -15.11 -8.85 -13.61
CA GLU A 118 -14.82 -9.31 -14.97
C GLU A 118 -14.15 -10.69 -15.03
N ILE A 119 -14.54 -11.46 -16.05
CA ILE A 119 -14.00 -12.79 -16.37
C ILE A 119 -13.67 -12.75 -17.86
N GLU A 120 -12.43 -13.10 -18.22
CA GLU A 120 -12.04 -13.15 -19.63
C GLU A 120 -12.96 -14.12 -20.41
N THR A 121 -13.42 -13.68 -21.58
CA THR A 121 -14.35 -14.45 -22.41
C THR A 121 -14.08 -14.24 -23.89
N ILE A 122 -14.36 -15.27 -24.70
CA ILE A 122 -14.30 -15.21 -26.17
C ILE A 122 -15.68 -15.18 -26.83
N TYR A 123 -16.76 -15.20 -26.04
CA TYR A 123 -18.13 -15.33 -26.57
C TYR A 123 -18.81 -13.99 -26.91
N GLU A 124 -18.19 -12.86 -26.58
CA GLU A 124 -18.76 -11.53 -26.81
C GLU A 124 -18.50 -10.97 -28.21
N THR A 125 -17.58 -11.58 -28.96
CA THR A 125 -17.13 -11.12 -30.28
C THR A 125 -17.32 -12.20 -31.33
N ASP A 126 -17.74 -11.80 -32.54
CA ASP A 126 -17.95 -12.74 -33.66
C ASP A 126 -16.65 -13.39 -34.14
N ASP A 127 -15.50 -12.78 -33.83
CA ASP A 127 -14.17 -13.26 -34.19
C ASP A 127 -13.49 -14.07 -33.07
N GLU A 128 -14.23 -14.38 -31.99
CA GLU A 128 -13.74 -15.10 -30.81
C GLU A 128 -12.52 -14.43 -30.15
N SER A 129 -12.36 -13.12 -30.32
CA SER A 129 -11.32 -12.35 -29.66
C SER A 129 -11.65 -12.15 -28.17
N ALA A 130 -10.63 -12.33 -27.32
CA ALA A 130 -10.77 -12.20 -25.87
C ALA A 130 -11.15 -10.77 -25.44
N THR A 131 -12.25 -10.66 -24.71
CA THR A 131 -12.74 -9.48 -24.00
C THR A 131 -12.60 -9.68 -22.48
N SER A 132 -12.76 -8.60 -21.70
CA SER A 132 -12.65 -8.64 -20.23
C SER A 132 -11.32 -9.21 -19.73
N VAL A 133 -10.23 -8.75 -20.35
CA VAL A 133 -8.88 -9.23 -20.03
C VAL A 133 -8.33 -8.30 -18.96
N LEU A 134 -8.48 -8.67 -17.68
CA LEU A 134 -8.11 -7.84 -16.53
C LEU A 134 -6.72 -7.23 -16.64
N LYS A 135 -5.72 -8.02 -17.06
CA LYS A 135 -4.34 -7.52 -17.27
C LYS A 135 -4.24 -6.39 -18.28
N ARG A 136 -5.03 -6.47 -19.35
CA ARG A 136 -5.07 -5.46 -20.41
C ARG A 136 -5.88 -4.24 -19.96
N ASP A 137 -6.99 -4.49 -19.29
CA ASP A 137 -7.96 -3.46 -18.93
C ASP A 137 -7.49 -2.64 -17.71
N ALA A 138 -6.63 -3.22 -16.86
CA ALA A 138 -5.94 -2.59 -15.75
C ALA A 138 -4.48 -2.19 -16.04
N GLU A 139 -4.04 -2.14 -17.31
CA GLU A 139 -2.65 -1.84 -17.71
C GLU A 139 -2.12 -0.51 -17.12
N HIS A 140 -3.02 0.44 -16.83
CA HIS A 140 -2.59 1.69 -16.20
C HIS A 140 -1.92 1.48 -14.83
N ILE A 141 -2.32 0.44 -14.08
CA ILE A 141 -1.73 0.07 -12.80
C ILE A 141 -0.24 -0.22 -12.93
N ARG A 142 0.17 -0.96 -13.96
CA ARG A 142 1.58 -1.20 -14.24
C ARG A 142 2.31 0.09 -14.57
N THR A 143 1.73 0.94 -15.43
CA THR A 143 2.38 2.20 -15.81
C THR A 143 2.52 3.16 -14.62
N PHE A 144 1.55 3.18 -13.72
CA PHE A 144 1.60 3.96 -12.49
C PHE A 144 2.63 3.38 -11.51
N HIS A 145 2.66 2.05 -11.37
CA HIS A 145 3.67 1.35 -10.57
C HIS A 145 5.10 1.66 -11.06
N ASP A 146 5.39 1.44 -12.34
CA ASP A 146 6.73 1.55 -12.93
C ASP A 146 7.21 3.00 -13.04
N GLY A 147 6.28 3.96 -12.99
CA GLY A 147 6.55 5.39 -13.08
C GLY A 147 6.28 6.13 -11.77
N THR A 148 5.09 6.71 -11.66
CA THR A 148 4.70 7.64 -10.59
C THR A 148 4.93 7.08 -9.19
N ALA A 149 4.51 5.83 -8.95
CA ALA A 149 4.61 5.20 -7.64
C ALA A 149 6.04 4.75 -7.25
N GLN A 150 7.03 4.80 -8.16
CA GLN A 150 8.45 4.61 -7.80
C GLN A 150 9.12 5.89 -7.29
N GLY A 151 8.66 7.06 -7.78
CA GLY A 151 9.30 8.35 -7.50
C GLY A 151 8.51 9.30 -6.59
N ARG A 152 7.20 9.08 -6.41
CA ARG A 152 6.30 10.03 -5.75
C ARG A 152 5.44 9.40 -4.66
N ARG A 153 5.22 10.14 -3.58
CA ARG A 153 4.42 9.68 -2.46
C ARG A 153 2.96 9.57 -2.88
N VAL A 154 2.37 8.40 -2.75
CA VAL A 154 0.95 8.18 -3.00
C VAL A 154 0.16 8.54 -1.74
N ALA A 155 -0.92 9.29 -1.90
CA ALA A 155 -1.80 9.68 -0.81
C ALA A 155 -2.46 8.44 -0.18
N TRP A 156 -2.64 8.45 1.15
CA TRP A 156 -3.40 7.41 1.83
C TRP A 156 -4.89 7.55 1.48
N PRO A 157 -5.60 6.47 1.07
CA PRO A 157 -7.01 6.53 0.67
C PRO A 157 -7.97 6.56 1.88
N GLY A 158 -7.69 7.39 2.89
CA GLY A 158 -8.43 7.44 4.15
C GLY A 158 -9.87 7.98 4.06
N GLU A 159 -10.26 8.47 2.88
CA GLU A 159 -11.64 8.91 2.58
C GLU A 159 -12.56 7.73 2.23
N LEU A 160 -11.99 6.59 1.84
CA LEU A 160 -12.74 5.38 1.57
C LEU A 160 -13.22 4.75 2.88
N THR A 161 -14.43 4.22 2.90
CA THR A 161 -14.99 3.55 4.09
C THR A 161 -14.10 2.39 4.59
N ASN A 162 -13.39 1.72 3.67
CA ASN A 162 -12.48 0.61 3.94
C ASN A 162 -11.28 1.01 4.81
N PHE A 163 -10.85 2.27 4.69
CA PHE A 163 -9.67 2.84 5.34
C PHE A 163 -10.02 4.03 6.26
N GLN A 164 -11.30 4.30 6.42
CA GLN A 164 -11.78 5.40 7.24
C GLN A 164 -11.52 5.06 8.71
N SER A 165 -11.03 6.04 9.45
CA SER A 165 -10.69 5.90 10.86
C SER A 165 -10.83 7.26 11.54
N SER A 166 -11.18 7.25 12.82
CA SER A 166 -11.33 8.46 13.64
C SER A 166 -10.00 8.97 14.20
N VAL A 167 -8.91 8.21 14.07
CA VAL A 167 -7.59 8.61 14.57
C VAL A 167 -6.73 9.27 13.49
N THR A 168 -5.85 10.16 13.92
CA THR A 168 -4.86 10.82 13.07
C THR A 168 -3.46 10.53 13.58
N ASP A 169 -2.48 10.57 12.67
CA ASP A 169 -1.07 10.51 13.02
C ASP A 169 -0.60 11.80 13.71
N SER A 170 0.66 11.84 14.16
CA SER A 170 1.26 13.02 14.82
C SER A 170 1.30 14.28 13.94
N ARG A 171 1.01 14.14 12.64
CA ARG A 171 0.92 15.23 11.65
C ARG A 171 -0.53 15.54 11.26
N GLY A 172 -1.52 14.95 11.93
CA GLY A 172 -2.93 15.22 11.71
C GLY A 172 -3.52 14.53 10.48
N ASN A 173 -2.81 13.61 9.83
CA ASN A 173 -3.35 12.86 8.68
C ASN A 173 -4.15 11.65 9.17
N PRO A 174 -5.27 11.28 8.52
CA PRO A 174 -5.98 10.04 8.84
C PRO A 174 -5.07 8.80 8.79
N THR A 175 -5.26 7.90 9.75
CA THR A 175 -4.53 6.63 9.87
C THR A 175 -5.40 5.59 10.58
N CYS A 176 -5.08 4.30 10.47
CA CYS A 176 -5.73 3.24 11.23
C CYS A 176 -5.33 3.28 12.71
N THR A 177 -6.24 2.90 13.62
CA THR A 177 -6.00 2.87 15.07
C THR A 177 -4.79 2.04 15.47
N THR A 178 -4.57 0.92 14.78
CA THR A 178 -3.46 0.00 15.04
C THR A 178 -2.23 0.25 14.17
N ASN A 179 -2.24 1.31 13.35
CA ASN A 179 -1.24 1.56 12.31
C ASN A 179 -1.00 0.33 11.40
N ALA A 180 -2.07 -0.41 11.15
CA ALA A 180 -2.06 -1.57 10.27
C ALA A 180 -3.30 -1.58 9.37
N ALA A 181 -3.16 -2.19 8.20
CA ALA A 181 -4.25 -2.48 7.29
C ALA A 181 -4.12 -3.90 6.72
N MET A 182 -5.23 -4.54 6.39
CA MET A 182 -5.27 -5.88 5.83
C MET A 182 -6.25 -5.94 4.67
N CYS A 183 -5.83 -6.53 3.56
CA CYS A 183 -6.70 -6.83 2.42
C CYS A 183 -6.80 -8.35 2.29
N CYS A 184 -8.00 -8.85 1.98
CA CYS A 184 -8.26 -10.27 1.80
C CYS A 184 -9.03 -10.47 0.49
N TRP A 185 -8.55 -11.38 -0.35
CA TRP A 185 -9.11 -11.71 -1.65
C TRP A 185 -9.60 -13.15 -1.62
N PRO A 186 -10.90 -13.38 -1.88
CA PRO A 186 -11.46 -14.72 -1.96
C PRO A 186 -11.36 -15.34 -3.37
N LYS A 187 -11.01 -14.59 -4.42
CA LYS A 187 -11.06 -15.09 -5.80
C LYS A 187 -9.85 -14.75 -6.63
N ASP A 188 -9.61 -15.59 -7.62
CA ASP A 188 -8.62 -15.44 -8.68
C ASP A 188 -9.31 -15.46 -10.07
N ARG A 189 -8.99 -14.45 -10.89
CA ARG A 189 -9.58 -14.22 -12.22
C ARG A 189 -8.58 -14.25 -13.36
N GLN A 190 -7.29 -14.49 -13.10
CA GLN A 190 -6.28 -14.39 -14.15
C GLN A 190 -5.51 -15.70 -14.33
N ALA A 191 -5.72 -16.36 -15.47
CA ALA A 191 -4.98 -17.56 -15.81
C ALA A 191 -3.57 -17.23 -16.31
N ASN A 192 -2.70 -18.24 -16.28
CA ASN A 192 -1.36 -18.21 -16.87
C ASN A 192 -0.45 -17.07 -16.34
N ASP A 193 -0.71 -16.56 -15.15
CA ASP A 193 0.08 -15.53 -14.51
C ASP A 193 1.07 -16.08 -13.45
N GLY A 194 1.08 -17.41 -13.27
CA GLY A 194 1.99 -18.13 -12.39
C GLY A 194 1.55 -18.15 -10.92
N ASN A 195 0.30 -17.79 -10.63
CA ASN A 195 -0.31 -17.97 -9.32
C ASN A 195 -1.80 -18.34 -9.48
N GLY A 196 -2.52 -18.52 -8.37
CA GLY A 196 -3.94 -18.80 -8.45
C GLY A 196 -4.31 -20.18 -9.02
N ASN A 197 -5.62 -20.43 -9.12
CA ASN A 197 -6.19 -21.66 -9.68
C ASN A 197 -6.98 -21.42 -10.98
N CYS A 198 -7.11 -20.17 -11.42
CA CYS A 198 -7.74 -19.82 -12.69
C CYS A 198 -6.93 -20.38 -13.87
N ALA A 199 -7.63 -21.02 -14.82
CA ALA A 199 -7.03 -21.66 -15.98
C ALA A 199 -7.87 -21.46 -17.27
N ASP A 200 -7.26 -21.74 -18.42
CA ASP A 200 -8.00 -21.87 -19.68
C ASP A 200 -8.85 -23.15 -19.70
N PRO A 201 -10.05 -23.14 -20.32
CA PRO A 201 -10.79 -21.97 -20.82
C PRO A 201 -11.43 -21.16 -19.67
N TYR A 202 -11.23 -19.84 -19.68
CA TYR A 202 -11.62 -18.90 -18.62
C TYR A 202 -13.10 -18.99 -18.21
N ASP A 203 -14.01 -19.06 -19.18
CA ASP A 203 -15.46 -19.12 -18.94
C ASP A 203 -15.93 -20.36 -18.15
N VAL A 204 -15.04 -21.33 -17.95
CA VAL A 204 -15.30 -22.55 -17.18
C VAL A 204 -14.40 -22.61 -15.96
N ASN A 205 -13.13 -22.30 -16.15
CA ASN A 205 -12.06 -22.55 -15.18
C ASN A 205 -11.61 -21.29 -14.44
N CYS A 206 -12.33 -20.16 -14.55
CA CYS A 206 -12.07 -18.92 -13.80
C CYS A 206 -13.33 -18.26 -13.22
N VAL A 207 -14.50 -18.91 -13.33
CA VAL A 207 -15.79 -18.36 -12.87
C VAL A 207 -15.92 -18.36 -11.34
N ASP A 208 -15.31 -19.35 -10.68
CA ASP A 208 -15.29 -19.47 -9.22
C ASP A 208 -14.03 -20.22 -8.83
N ASN A 209 -12.88 -19.57 -8.99
CA ASN A 209 -11.58 -20.15 -8.64
C ASN A 209 -10.90 -19.29 -7.60
N ASP A 210 -10.17 -20.00 -6.76
CA ASP A 210 -9.67 -19.46 -5.53
C ASP A 210 -8.20 -19.10 -5.70
N PRO A 211 -7.69 -18.12 -4.96
CA PRO A 211 -6.27 -17.92 -4.78
C PRO A 211 -5.52 -19.24 -4.52
N ALA A 212 -4.31 -19.37 -5.04
CA ALA A 212 -3.50 -20.59 -4.85
C ALA A 212 -3.04 -20.79 -3.39
N ASP A 213 -2.97 -19.68 -2.64
CA ASP A 213 -2.44 -19.65 -1.28
C ASP A 213 -3.58 -19.39 -0.28
N ASN A 214 -3.77 -20.32 0.65
CA ASN A 214 -4.69 -20.12 1.76
C ASN A 214 -4.03 -19.26 2.86
N THR A 215 -4.78 -18.29 3.34
CA THR A 215 -4.63 -17.66 4.64
C THR A 215 -5.91 -17.99 5.39
N ASP A 216 -5.82 -18.85 6.40
CA ASP A 216 -6.99 -19.23 7.19
C ASP A 216 -7.62 -17.97 7.82
N LEU A 217 -8.81 -17.60 7.36
CA LEU A 217 -9.56 -16.47 7.90
C LEU A 217 -10.45 -16.98 9.05
N CYS A 218 -10.00 -16.70 10.26
CA CYS A 218 -10.62 -17.21 11.48
C CYS A 218 -11.93 -16.50 11.83
N TYR A 219 -12.00 -15.18 11.63
CA TYR A 219 -13.15 -14.36 12.04
C TYR A 219 -13.28 -13.11 11.19
N VAL A 220 -14.52 -12.72 10.90
CA VAL A 220 -14.89 -11.41 10.36
C VAL A 220 -16.06 -10.85 11.16
N ASP A 221 -16.10 -9.53 11.30
CA ASP A 221 -17.15 -8.84 12.03
C ASP A 221 -18.20 -8.30 11.04
N MET A 222 -19.29 -9.05 10.88
CA MET A 222 -20.35 -8.72 9.92
C MET A 222 -21.19 -7.50 10.33
N GLU A 223 -21.10 -7.05 11.58
CA GLU A 223 -21.64 -5.76 12.02
C GLU A 223 -20.82 -4.57 11.48
N LYS A 224 -19.62 -4.84 10.93
CA LYS A 224 -18.75 -3.85 10.26
C LYS A 224 -18.73 -4.00 8.74
N GLY A 225 -19.64 -4.77 8.16
CA GLY A 225 -19.65 -5.01 6.72
C GLY A 225 -19.92 -3.74 5.90
N ASN A 226 -20.56 -2.72 6.44
CA ASN A 226 -20.71 -1.42 5.81
C ASN A 226 -19.38 -0.69 5.61
N ALA A 227 -18.41 -0.89 6.51
CA ALA A 227 -17.07 -0.34 6.36
C ALA A 227 -16.26 -1.05 5.25
N SER A 228 -16.52 -2.33 4.97
CA SER A 228 -15.77 -3.11 3.98
C SER A 228 -16.44 -3.24 2.61
N THR A 229 -17.76 -3.46 2.58
CA THR A 229 -18.52 -3.75 1.36
C THR A 229 -19.78 -2.92 1.25
N GLY A 230 -20.14 -2.09 2.22
CA GLY A 230 -21.38 -1.29 2.20
C GLY A 230 -22.64 -2.05 2.65
N PHE A 231 -22.51 -3.22 3.28
CA PHE A 231 -23.63 -4.02 3.79
C PHE A 231 -23.36 -4.55 5.20
N ASP A 232 -24.28 -4.31 6.13
CA ASP A 232 -24.23 -4.90 7.48
C ASP A 232 -25.15 -6.12 7.60
N SER A 233 -24.73 -7.12 8.37
CA SER A 233 -25.56 -8.28 8.68
C SER A 233 -25.37 -8.73 10.12
N GLU A 234 -26.39 -8.54 10.95
CA GLU A 234 -26.40 -8.98 12.36
C GLU A 234 -26.42 -10.52 12.51
N LEU A 235 -26.88 -11.24 11.48
CA LEU A 235 -26.99 -12.71 11.45
C LEU A 235 -25.90 -13.39 10.60
N GLY A 236 -24.98 -12.60 10.04
CA GLY A 236 -23.69 -13.02 9.49
C GLY A 236 -23.73 -14.19 8.51
N PHE A 237 -24.51 -14.11 7.42
CA PHE A 237 -24.38 -15.05 6.30
C PHE A 237 -23.56 -14.44 5.16
N ILE A 238 -22.44 -15.08 4.83
CA ILE A 238 -21.69 -14.84 3.59
C ILE A 238 -21.92 -16.05 2.70
N GLY A 239 -22.34 -15.81 1.47
CA GLY A 239 -22.43 -16.84 0.45
C GLY A 239 -22.03 -16.24 -0.89
N TYR A 240 -21.03 -16.84 -1.52
CA TYR A 240 -20.62 -16.49 -2.87
C TYR A 240 -21.51 -17.26 -3.86
N PRO A 241 -22.25 -16.58 -4.76
CA PRO A 241 -23.09 -17.26 -5.74
C PRO A 241 -22.22 -18.10 -6.69
N ARG A 242 -22.61 -19.37 -6.90
CA ARG A 242 -21.96 -20.40 -7.76
C ARG A 242 -20.90 -21.29 -7.08
N ASP A 243 -20.72 -21.15 -5.77
CA ASP A 243 -19.94 -22.08 -4.93
C ASP A 243 -20.40 -23.54 -5.09
N ASN A 244 -19.43 -24.43 -5.39
CA ASN A 244 -19.63 -25.85 -5.65
C ASN A 244 -19.63 -26.73 -4.38
N ASN A 245 -19.51 -26.13 -3.19
CA ASN A 245 -19.38 -26.78 -1.87
C ASN A 245 -18.09 -27.61 -1.68
N ASP A 246 -17.02 -27.38 -2.46
CA ASP A 246 -15.71 -28.03 -2.23
C ASP A 246 -14.83 -27.29 -1.20
N GLY A 247 -15.37 -26.26 -0.55
CA GLY A 247 -14.71 -25.53 0.54
C GLY A 247 -14.98 -24.04 0.56
N GLU A 248 -15.64 -23.48 -0.42
CA GLU A 248 -15.72 -22.01 -0.55
C GLU A 248 -16.90 -21.41 0.25
N VAL A 249 -16.74 -21.34 1.58
CA VAL A 249 -17.41 -20.44 2.53
C VAL A 249 -18.95 -20.35 2.47
N ARG A 250 -19.65 -21.39 2.93
CA ARG A 250 -20.96 -21.21 3.60
C ARG A 250 -20.74 -20.91 5.07
N ARG A 251 -20.87 -19.66 5.52
CA ARG A 251 -20.79 -19.36 6.97
C ARG A 251 -22.00 -18.64 7.49
N ARG A 252 -22.56 -19.19 8.57
CA ARG A 252 -23.40 -18.50 9.54
C ARG A 252 -22.49 -18.12 10.71
N PHE A 253 -22.03 -16.88 10.74
CA PHE A 253 -21.26 -16.34 11.86
C PHE A 253 -22.24 -15.92 12.96
N ASP A 254 -22.75 -16.89 13.72
CA ASP A 254 -23.48 -16.58 14.95
C ASP A 254 -22.46 -16.05 15.99
N ARG A 255 -22.85 -14.94 16.65
CA ARG A 255 -22.07 -14.14 17.61
C ARG A 255 -21.18 -15.00 18.53
N VAL A 256 -19.87 -14.76 18.49
CA VAL A 256 -18.80 -15.33 19.36
C VAL A 256 -18.43 -16.79 19.07
N LEU A 257 -17.38 -16.98 18.27
CA LEU A 257 -16.61 -18.24 18.24
C LEU A 257 -15.14 -17.93 18.57
N HIS A 258 -14.74 -18.33 19.79
CA HIS A 258 -13.36 -18.35 20.26
C HIS A 258 -12.49 -19.17 19.31
N CYS A 259 -11.37 -18.60 18.85
CA CYS A 259 -10.28 -19.36 18.23
C CYS A 259 -9.24 -19.71 19.30
N ASP A 260 -9.28 -20.96 19.78
CA ASP A 260 -8.22 -21.97 19.67
C ASP A 260 -8.05 -22.91 20.88
N CYS A 261 -8.35 -24.19 20.58
CA CYS A 261 -7.89 -25.49 21.08
C CYS A 261 -7.09 -25.63 22.38
N LEU A 262 -7.59 -26.47 23.32
CA LEU A 262 -6.86 -27.50 24.09
C LEU A 262 -7.82 -28.15 25.13
N TYR A 263 -7.95 -29.48 25.12
CA TYR A 263 -8.86 -30.35 25.91
C TYR A 263 -10.27 -30.62 25.33
N CYS A 264 -10.37 -31.67 24.52
CA CYS A 264 -11.62 -32.37 24.29
C CYS A 264 -11.79 -33.51 25.30
N SER A 265 -12.81 -33.45 26.15
CA SER A 265 -13.41 -34.64 26.78
C SER A 265 -14.90 -34.72 26.41
N SER A 266 -15.24 -35.78 25.68
CA SER A 266 -16.54 -36.46 25.54
C SER A 266 -17.83 -35.62 25.43
N ASP A 267 -18.46 -35.75 24.25
CA ASP A 267 -19.90 -35.95 24.03
C ASP A 267 -20.90 -34.77 24.10
N SER A 268 -20.46 -33.51 24.03
CA SER A 268 -21.43 -32.41 23.86
C SER A 268 -20.88 -31.16 23.17
N CYS A 269 -20.44 -31.29 21.91
CA CYS A 269 -20.17 -30.12 21.05
C CYS A 269 -21.13 -30.16 19.85
N PRO A 270 -21.95 -29.12 19.59
CA PRO A 270 -22.61 -28.99 18.29
C PRO A 270 -21.49 -28.85 17.25
N ALA A 271 -21.58 -29.64 16.18
CA ALA A 271 -20.54 -29.85 15.20
C ALA A 271 -19.80 -28.55 14.84
N CYS A 272 -18.50 -28.49 15.16
CA CYS A 272 -17.58 -27.66 14.40
C CYS A 272 -17.62 -28.22 12.97
N ILE A 273 -18.39 -27.57 12.11
CA ILE A 273 -18.38 -27.87 10.68
C ILE A 273 -16.99 -27.42 10.20
N HIS A 274 -16.04 -28.35 10.16
CA HIS A 274 -14.91 -28.31 9.24
C HIS A 274 -15.48 -28.45 7.82
N GLN A 275 -16.21 -27.44 7.35
CA GLN A 275 -16.22 -27.17 5.92
C GLN A 275 -14.84 -26.57 5.66
N SER A 276 -14.11 -27.15 4.71
CA SER A 276 -12.89 -26.53 4.15
C SER A 276 -13.15 -25.04 4.06
N GLN A 277 -12.22 -24.20 4.52
CA GLN A 277 -12.30 -22.80 4.14
C GLN A 277 -11.92 -22.74 2.68
N GLY A 278 -12.53 -21.79 2.00
CA GLY A 278 -12.07 -21.42 0.70
C GLY A 278 -10.67 -20.87 0.79
N ALA A 279 -9.87 -20.99 -0.26
CA ALA A 279 -8.53 -20.44 -0.26
C ALA A 279 -8.60 -18.91 -0.34
N ILE A 280 -8.74 -18.25 0.81
CA ILE A 280 -8.68 -16.78 0.89
C ILE A 280 -7.22 -16.38 1.02
N HIS A 281 -6.76 -15.41 0.23
CA HIS A 281 -5.44 -14.82 0.43
C HIS A 281 -5.55 -13.50 1.18
N CYS A 282 -4.85 -13.34 2.30
CA CYS A 282 -4.80 -12.06 3.01
C CYS A 282 -3.37 -11.49 3.06
N HIS A 283 -3.23 -10.19 2.85
CA HIS A 283 -1.98 -9.46 2.99
C HIS A 283 -2.14 -8.32 3.99
N GLY A 284 -1.34 -8.34 5.05
CA GLY A 284 -1.27 -7.30 6.08
C GLY A 284 -0.11 -6.34 5.87
N LEU A 285 -0.35 -5.06 6.14
CA LEU A 285 0.62 -3.98 6.13
C LEU A 285 0.61 -3.32 7.52
N ALA A 286 1.79 -3.03 8.06
CA ALA A 286 1.93 -2.26 9.29
C ALA A 286 2.95 -1.13 9.10
N TRP A 287 2.76 -0.03 9.80
CA TRP A 287 3.66 1.11 9.77
C TRP A 287 3.91 1.67 11.17
N SER A 288 5.00 2.44 11.28
CA SER A 288 5.40 3.08 12.53
C SER A 288 4.37 4.09 13.03
N ASN A 289 4.35 4.31 14.34
CA ASN A 289 3.63 5.42 14.97
C ASN A 289 4.31 6.77 14.74
N ASP A 290 5.59 6.76 14.40
CA ASP A 290 6.30 7.97 13.99
C ASP A 290 5.94 8.33 12.55
N ALA A 291 5.24 9.45 12.36
CA ALA A 291 4.89 9.94 11.03
C ALA A 291 6.10 10.36 10.17
N ASN A 292 7.29 10.47 10.78
CA ASN A 292 8.55 10.69 10.08
C ASN A 292 9.18 9.39 9.56
N ASP A 293 8.76 8.24 10.06
CA ASP A 293 9.27 6.95 9.63
C ASP A 293 8.90 6.68 8.17
N ALA A 294 9.80 6.03 7.43
CA ALA A 294 9.58 5.69 6.03
C ALA A 294 8.30 4.86 5.84
N THR A 295 8.02 3.90 6.72
CA THR A 295 6.82 3.05 6.64
C THR A 295 5.53 3.86 6.77
N ALA A 296 5.51 4.88 7.63
CA ALA A 296 4.36 5.76 7.80
C ALA A 296 4.21 6.76 6.65
N ARG A 297 5.34 7.26 6.10
CA ARG A 297 5.37 8.23 4.99
C ARG A 297 4.90 7.65 3.66
N TYR A 298 5.17 6.36 3.43
CA TYR A 298 4.90 5.63 2.19
C TYR A 298 3.77 4.61 2.33
N ARG A 299 2.96 4.68 3.40
CA ARG A 299 1.81 3.78 3.60
C ARG A 299 0.82 3.78 2.41
N GLY A 300 0.61 4.92 1.77
CA GLY A 300 -0.20 5.03 0.54
C GLY A 300 0.41 4.29 -0.66
N ASN A 301 1.73 4.30 -0.80
CA ASN A 301 2.44 3.53 -1.82
C ASN A 301 2.32 2.02 -1.55
N ASN A 302 2.45 1.62 -0.28
CA ASN A 302 2.36 0.21 0.11
C ASN A 302 0.96 -0.35 -0.14
N ILE A 303 -0.11 0.37 0.22
CA ILE A 303 -1.47 -0.11 -0.01
C ILE A 303 -1.81 -0.15 -1.51
N PHE A 304 -1.33 0.80 -2.31
CA PHE A 304 -1.40 0.72 -3.77
C PHE A 304 -0.67 -0.52 -4.30
N TYR A 305 0.58 -0.73 -3.87
CA TYR A 305 1.40 -1.82 -4.33
C TYR A 305 0.77 -3.18 -4.02
N VAL A 306 0.35 -3.39 -2.77
CA VAL A 306 -0.28 -4.64 -2.35
C VAL A 306 -1.62 -4.83 -3.05
N ALA A 307 -2.55 -3.88 -2.91
CA ALA A 307 -3.92 -4.16 -3.30
C ALA A 307 -4.15 -4.11 -4.81
N MET A 308 -3.51 -3.18 -5.52
CA MET A 308 -3.79 -2.96 -6.93
C MET A 308 -2.71 -3.57 -7.83
N TYR A 309 -1.43 -3.45 -7.48
CA TYR A 309 -0.35 -3.92 -8.34
C TYR A 309 -0.04 -5.41 -8.15
N ASP A 310 0.38 -5.85 -6.96
CA ASP A 310 0.77 -7.25 -6.72
C ASP A 310 -0.46 -8.17 -6.78
N HIS A 311 -1.49 -7.90 -5.98
CA HIS A 311 -2.60 -8.83 -5.84
C HIS A 311 -3.60 -8.77 -6.99
N MET A 312 -4.08 -7.59 -7.39
CA MET A 312 -5.02 -7.53 -8.52
C MET A 312 -4.33 -7.65 -9.88
N TYR A 313 -3.37 -6.78 -10.21
CA TYR A 313 -2.82 -6.71 -11.57
C TYR A 313 -1.85 -7.86 -11.90
N VAL A 314 -0.90 -8.15 -11.01
CA VAL A 314 0.08 -9.23 -11.23
C VAL A 314 -0.58 -10.58 -11.02
N ARG A 315 -1.39 -10.72 -9.96
CA ARG A 315 -1.93 -12.01 -9.51
C ARG A 315 -3.40 -12.32 -9.85
N GLY A 316 -4.16 -11.35 -10.35
CA GLY A 316 -5.58 -11.58 -10.64
C GLY A 316 -6.46 -11.82 -9.42
N TYR A 317 -5.99 -11.53 -8.21
CA TYR A 317 -6.75 -11.69 -6.99
C TYR A 317 -7.73 -10.52 -6.80
N VAL A 318 -9.00 -10.86 -6.65
CA VAL A 318 -10.12 -9.91 -6.69
C VAL A 318 -11.15 -10.20 -5.60
N GLU A 319 -12.19 -9.37 -5.59
CA GLU A 319 -13.25 -9.26 -4.60
C GLU A 319 -12.74 -8.84 -3.21
N ASN A 320 -13.68 -8.64 -2.29
CA ASN A 320 -13.41 -8.34 -0.89
C ASN A 320 -14.24 -9.28 -0.01
N VAL A 321 -13.70 -9.61 1.17
CA VAL A 321 -14.45 -10.35 2.19
C VAL A 321 -15.40 -9.39 2.94
N PRO A 322 -16.72 -9.63 2.91
CA PRO A 322 -17.67 -8.87 3.72
C PRO A 322 -17.33 -8.95 5.23
N GLY A 323 -17.46 -7.83 5.94
CA GLY A 323 -17.14 -7.78 7.38
C GLY A 323 -15.63 -7.72 7.72
N ALA A 324 -14.76 -7.64 6.72
CA ALA A 324 -13.32 -7.41 6.89
C ALA A 324 -12.96 -5.96 6.51
N PRO A 325 -13.15 -4.97 7.40
CA PRO A 325 -12.65 -3.62 7.15
C PRO A 325 -11.13 -3.67 6.99
N MET A 326 -10.59 -2.90 6.05
CA MET A 326 -9.17 -2.99 5.74
C MET A 326 -8.32 -2.26 6.78
N CYS A 327 -8.79 -1.13 7.31
CA CYS A 327 -8.14 -0.47 8.43
C CYS A 327 -8.23 -1.29 9.72
N GLY A 328 -7.13 -1.48 10.45
CA GLY A 328 -7.16 -2.09 11.77
C GLY A 328 -7.60 -1.11 12.87
N TRP A 329 -8.62 -1.49 13.64
CA TRP A 329 -9.28 -0.68 14.68
C TRP A 329 -8.84 -1.03 16.09
#